data_AF-A0A954JKN6-F1
#
_entry.id   AF-A0A954JKN6-F1
#
_cell.length_a   1.000
_cell.length_b   1.000
_cell.length_c   1.000
_cell.angle_alpha   90.00
_cell.angle_beta   90.00
_cell.angle_gamma   90.00
#
_symmetry.space_group_name_H-M   'P 1'
#
loop_
_entity.id
_entity.type
_entity.pdbx_description
1 polymer ?
#
loop_
_entity_poly.entity_id
_entity_poly.type
_entity_poly.pdbx_seq_one_letter_code
_entity_poly.pdbx_strand_id
1 'polypeptide(L)' 'MKQLTAPRTVHYHILRTCERLHLQPAQFTSLPYEQQLQLLAYNHLRLLEETTSP' A
#
# COMPACT_ATOMS: atom_id res chain seq x y z
N MET A 1 9.42 -25.06 2.79
CA MET A 1 9.08 -24.57 1.43
C MET A 1 9.10 -23.05 1.48
N LYS A 2 10.06 -22.37 0.83
CA LYS A 2 10.02 -20.90 0.71
C LYS A 2 8.86 -20.58 -0.23
N GLN A 3 7.77 -20.02 0.28
CA GLN A 3 6.73 -19.45 -0.57
C GLN A 3 7.39 -18.35 -1.41
N LEU A 4 7.62 -18.63 -2.69
CA LEU A 4 7.97 -17.64 -3.68
C LEU A 4 6.70 -16.79 -3.90
N THR A 5 6.47 -15.83 -3.02
CA THR A 5 5.47 -14.80 -3.29
C THR A 5 5.92 -14.05 -4.54
N ALA A 6 5.10 -14.09 -5.58
CA ALA A 6 5.35 -13.36 -6.81
C ALA A 6 5.72 -11.90 -6.49
N PRO A 7 6.62 -11.27 -7.25
CA PRO A 7 7.02 -9.89 -7.00
C PRO A 7 5.76 -9.01 -6.98
N ARG A 8 5.54 -8.33 -5.86
CA ARG A 8 4.43 -7.40 -5.71
C ARG A 8 4.67 -6.22 -6.65
N THR A 9 3.70 -5.96 -7.52
CA THR A 9 3.75 -4.82 -8.44
C THR A 9 3.39 -3.53 -7.70
N VAL A 10 3.74 -2.37 -8.26
CA VAL A 10 3.26 -1.08 -7.75
C VAL A 10 1.73 -1.04 -7.69
N HIS A 11 1.07 -1.62 -8.69
CA HIS A 11 -0.39 -1.74 -8.72
C HIS A 11 -0.94 -2.51 -7.50
N TYR A 12 -0.27 -3.60 -7.09
CA TYR A 12 -0.63 -4.31 -5.87
C TYR A 12 -0.57 -3.41 -4.64
N HIS A 13 0.49 -2.62 -4.49
CA HIS A 13 0.64 -1.70 -3.35
C HIS A 13 -0.42 -0.61 -3.33
N ILE A 14 -0.81 -0.09 -4.50
CA ILE A 14 -1.90 0.87 -4.65
C ILE A 14 -3.21 0.25 -4.17
N LEU A 15 -3.56 -0.95 -4.66
CA LEU A 15 -4.80 -1.64 -4.28
C LEU A 15 -4.86 -1.89 -2.76
N ARG A 16 -3.78 -2.38 -2.16
CA ARG A 16 -3.74 -2.62 -0.70
C ARG A 16 -3.85 -1.33 0.11
N THR A 17 -3.27 -0.24 -0.39
CA THR A 17 -3.40 1.09 0.23
C THR A 17 -4.83 1.60 0.15
N CYS A 18 -5.48 1.42 -1.00
CA CYS A 18 -6.89 1.78 -1.22
C CYS A 18 -7.82 0.99 -0.29
N GLU A 19 -7.65 -0.34 -0.20
CA GLU A 19 -8.40 -1.20 0.71
C GLU A 19 -8.29 -0.74 2.16
N ARG A 20 -7.07 -0.48 2.63
CA ARG A 20 -6.81 -0.10 4.02
C ARG A 20 -7.41 1.26 4.38
N LEU A 21 -7.35 2.22 3.46
CA LEU A 21 -7.80 3.60 3.67
C LEU A 21 -9.26 3.82 3.27
N HIS A 22 -9.98 2.75 2.88
CA HIS A 22 -11.35 2.82 2.37
C HIS A 22 -11.50 3.81 1.20
N LEU A 23 -10.51 3.83 0.31
CA LEU A 23 -10.48 4.62 -0.91
C LEU A 23 -10.80 3.76 -2.13
N GLN A 24 -11.51 4.34 -3.09
CA GLN A 24 -11.61 3.76 -4.42
C GLN A 24 -10.30 4.01 -5.19
N PRO A 25 -9.82 3.07 -6.02
CA PRO A 25 -8.60 3.27 -6.82
C PRO A 25 -8.63 4.54 -7.67
N ALA A 26 -9.79 4.91 -8.21
CA ALA A 26 -9.98 6.15 -8.97
C ALA A 26 -9.78 7.42 -8.12
N GLN A 27 -10.10 7.37 -6.82
CA GLN A 27 -9.84 8.47 -5.90
C GLN A 27 -8.34 8.57 -5.58
N PHE A 28 -7.63 7.44 -5.51
CA PHE A 28 -6.18 7.45 -5.32
C PHE A 28 -5.46 8.05 -6.53
N THR A 29 -5.82 7.62 -7.74
CA THR A 29 -5.15 8.07 -8.98
C THR A 29 -5.46 9.52 -9.34
N SER A 30 -6.54 10.10 -8.80
CA SER A 30 -6.85 11.52 -8.98
C SER A 30 -6.07 12.45 -8.04
N LEU A 31 -5.38 11.92 -7.02
CA LEU A 31 -4.57 12.72 -6.10
C LEU A 31 -3.31 13.25 -6.80
N PRO A 32 -2.76 14.40 -6.36
CA PRO A 32 -1.41 14.81 -6.72
C PRO A 32 -0.39 13.72 -6.40
N TYR A 33 0.65 13.59 -7.25
CA TYR A 33 1.66 12.55 -7.12
C TYR A 33 2.31 12.49 -5.72
N GLU A 34 2.59 13.66 -5.13
CA GLU A 34 3.15 13.74 -3.78
C GLU A 34 2.22 13.12 -2.71
N GLN A 35 0.91 13.36 -2.83
CA GLN A 35 -0.06 12.76 -1.92
C GLN A 35 -0.18 11.24 -2.13
N GLN A 36 -0.13 10.78 -3.38
CA GLN A 36 -0.10 9.34 -3.67
C GLN A 36 1.12 8.67 -3.00
N LEU A 37 2.30 9.29 -3.07
CA LEU A 37 3.50 8.80 -2.40
C LEU A 37 3.36 8.78 -0.88
N GLN A 38 2.81 9.85 -0.28
CA GLN A 38 2.58 9.93 1.16
C GLN A 38 1.67 8.80 1.65
N LEU A 39 0.59 8.50 0.93
CA LEU A 39 -0.33 7.40 1.30
C LEU A 39 0.33 6.02 1.19
N LEU A 40 1.12 5.80 0.14
CA LEU A 40 1.89 4.56 -0.03
C LEU A 40 2.92 4.39 1.09
N ALA A 41 3.65 5.45 1.43
CA ALA A 41 4.63 5.46 2.51
C ALA A 41 3.98 5.20 3.87
N TYR A 42 2.84 5.87 4.15
CA TYR A 42 2.06 5.64 5.37
C TYR A 42 1.64 4.18 5.50
N ASN A 43 1.05 3.60 4.44
CA ASN A 43 0.63 2.20 4.46
C ASN A 43 1.83 1.26 4.67
N HIS A 44 2.97 1.55 4.06
CA HIS A 44 4.19 0.76 4.25
C HIS A 44 4.67 0.78 5.71
N LEU A 45 4.78 1.98 6.32
CA LEU A 45 5.16 2.12 7.72
C LEU A 45 4.20 1.37 8.64
N ARG A 46 2.90 1.47 8.38
CA ARG A 46 1.90 0.80 9.22
C ARG A 46 1.99 -0.73 9.14
N LEU A 47 2.27 -1.27 7.96
CA LEU A 47 2.53 -2.70 7.81
C LEU A 47 3.77 -3.14 8.59
N LEU A 48 4.83 -2.33 8.58
CA LEU A 48 6.02 -2.62 9.38
C LEU A 48 5.68 -2.66 10.87
N GLU A 49 4.98 -1.65 11.39
CA GLU A 49 4.52 -1.62 12.80
C GLU A 49 3.71 -2.87 13.16
N GLU A 50 2.79 -3.29 12.31
CA GLU A 50 1.96 -4.48 12.53
C GLU A 50 2.77 -5.78 12.50
N THR A 51 3.80 -5.87 11.66
CA THR A 51 4.68 -7.05 11.60
C THR A 51 5.75 -7.09 12.69
N THR A 52 5.99 -5.96 13.36
CA THR A 52 7.05 -5.84 14.38
C THR A 52 6.48 -5.87 15.81
N SER A 53 5.15 -5.81 15.98
CA SER A 53 4.50 -6.09 17.27
C SER A 53 4.47 -7.60 17.56
N PRO A 54 4.95 -8.06 18.73
CA PRO A 54 4.92 -9.46 19.15
C PRO A 54 3.51 -10.00 19.43
#